data_AF-A0A2K9DUN7-F1
#
_entry.id   AF-A0A2K9DUN7-F1
#
_cell.length_a   1.000
_cell.length_b   1.000
_cell.length_c   1.000
_cell.angle_alpha   90.00
_cell.angle_beta   90.00
_cell.angle_gamma   90.00
#
_symmetry.space_group_name_H-M   'P 1'
#
loop_
_entity.id
_entity.type
_entity.pdbx_description
1 polymer ?
#
loop_
_entity_poly.entity_id
_entity_poly.type
_entity_poly.pdbx_seq_one_letter_code
_entity_poly.pdbx_strand_id
1 'polypeptide(L)'
;MARHGILQDLPLWRLHARMPEGLRIALAIATVALGAVIVWRPTTALDVLALLLGGGMVLTGVLEANGRAEERGGRWWRWPVAIGWFALGLFVLVWPGLTVRAVADITGILLLVNGGIGVLSAFRAGRGWDERISDAAFGATGLIFGVLALVWPDITLLVVAVVFGASLIIRGSVDLWAALRRRRDERRDPRRPAPQRRWGRTAMALGSVALAVTVAIVTTPLRDGSTVVDEFYAAPRDVPSEPGRLIRAEEFTNEVPAKARAWRILYTTTGVDGRLRVASGMVMVPRDRAEGTRWPVVQWNHGTTGFAQHCAPTLQQRPFWVGAMYYPRKVVAEGWAMVATDYSGLGTTGPHPYLFGEASAWASLDAVRAAWELEDAHLSRNTVIWGHSQGGGAALWSGALARSYAPGLWVRGVAALAPAVDPLRLVRDVSQVAGGTIFASYAFAAYEAIDPEVTYDRYIRPGAQTVVRAMSQRCLNEPTMALSVLAVVGLSEDRDIFADDPTTGPLGARLRQSTAPALIGPPVFVGQGRADTIISVGAQDDAVARMCDAGQRVDYRRYDGYEHAQIMEGYAPTTADLLAWTRARFESEPVPDGCTTNDG
;
A
#
# COMPACT_ATOMS: atom_id res chain seq x y z
N MET A 1 41.65 -41.38 -6.88
CA MET A 1 41.58 -40.82 -5.51
C MET A 1 40.19 -40.26 -5.28
N ALA A 2 39.43 -40.90 -4.39
CA ALA A 2 38.04 -40.62 -4.10
C ALA A 2 37.87 -39.28 -3.38
N ARG A 3 37.02 -38.39 -3.92
CA ARG A 3 36.49 -37.25 -3.14
C ARG A 3 35.44 -37.80 -2.17
N HIS A 4 35.89 -38.16 -0.96
CA HIS A 4 35.01 -38.30 0.20
C HIS A 4 34.37 -36.93 0.46
N GLY A 5 33.07 -36.83 0.20
CA GLY A 5 32.31 -35.60 0.38
C GLY A 5 32.01 -35.39 1.86
N ILE A 6 32.44 -34.25 2.41
CA ILE A 6 32.23 -33.76 3.78
C ILE A 6 30.73 -33.77 4.21
N LEU A 7 29.79 -33.94 3.28
CA LEU A 7 28.35 -34.07 3.53
C LEU A 7 27.90 -35.44 4.06
N GLN A 8 28.72 -36.50 3.96
CA GLN A 8 28.33 -37.86 4.39
C GLN A 8 28.47 -38.13 5.90
N ASP A 9 29.18 -37.27 6.63
CA ASP A 9 29.38 -37.40 8.07
C ASP A 9 28.40 -36.58 8.90
N LEU A 10 27.44 -35.90 8.27
CA LEU A 10 26.36 -35.24 9.00
C LEU A 10 25.44 -36.30 9.64
N PRO A 11 25.17 -36.24 10.95
CA PRO A 11 24.36 -37.24 11.67
C PRO A 11 22.94 -37.41 11.08
N LEU A 12 22.41 -36.38 10.42
CA LEU A 12 21.13 -36.39 9.72
C LEU A 12 21.09 -37.35 8.51
N TRP A 13 22.21 -37.53 7.79
CA TRP A 13 22.29 -38.44 6.64
C TRP A 13 22.23 -39.92 7.09
N ARG A 14 22.91 -40.26 8.19
CA ARG A 14 22.87 -41.61 8.77
C ARG A 14 21.50 -41.96 9.35
N LEU A 15 20.78 -40.98 9.89
CA LEU A 15 19.38 -41.14 10.32
C LEU A 15 18.46 -41.40 9.12
N HIS A 16 18.60 -40.64 8.04
CA HIS A 16 17.77 -40.77 6.84
C HIS A 16 17.91 -42.14 6.16
N ALA A 17 19.11 -42.70 6.14
CA ALA A 17 19.39 -44.02 5.58
C ALA A 17 18.77 -45.18 6.40
N ARG A 18 18.49 -44.97 7.69
CA ARG A 18 17.89 -45.97 8.59
C ARG A 18 16.37 -45.82 8.76
N MET A 19 15.74 -44.84 8.11
CA MET A 19 14.32 -44.58 8.28
C MET A 19 13.43 -45.68 7.63
N PRO A 20 12.42 -46.19 8.37
CA PRO A 20 11.41 -47.09 7.82
C PRO A 20 10.77 -46.49 6.57
N GLU A 21 10.43 -47.33 5.60
CA GLU A 21 9.88 -46.88 4.32
C GLU A 21 8.57 -46.09 4.48
N GLY A 22 7.72 -46.49 5.43
CA GLY A 22 6.50 -45.74 5.77
C GLY A 22 6.78 -44.32 6.27
N LEU A 23 7.86 -44.13 7.02
CA LEU A 23 8.27 -42.82 7.52
C LEU A 23 8.81 -41.92 6.39
N ARG A 24 9.52 -42.49 5.41
CA ARG A 24 9.99 -41.75 4.22
C ARG A 24 8.84 -41.30 3.33
N ILE A 25 7.83 -42.15 3.13
CA ILE A 25 6.62 -41.79 2.39
C ILE A 25 5.85 -40.69 3.14
N ALA A 26 5.66 -40.83 4.46
CA ALA A 26 5.02 -39.81 5.28
C ALA A 26 5.75 -38.46 5.22
N LEU A 27 7.08 -38.48 5.26
CA LEU A 27 7.91 -37.27 5.16
C LEU A 27 7.81 -36.62 3.77
N ALA A 28 7.78 -37.42 2.69
CA ALA A 28 7.62 -36.91 1.33
C ALA A 28 6.23 -36.27 1.12
N ILE A 29 5.17 -36.92 1.61
CA ILE A 29 3.80 -36.36 1.60
C ILE A 29 3.75 -35.07 2.43
N ALA A 30 4.34 -35.06 3.63
CA ALA A 30 4.40 -33.88 4.48
C ALA A 30 5.17 -32.73 3.80
N THR A 31 6.24 -33.03 3.06
CA THR A 31 7.02 -32.04 2.31
C THR A 31 6.22 -31.45 1.14
N VAL A 32 5.46 -32.29 0.41
CA VAL A 32 4.54 -31.82 -0.65
C VAL A 32 3.42 -30.97 -0.06
N ALA A 33 2.80 -31.41 1.04
CA ALA A 33 1.73 -30.69 1.71
C ALA A 33 2.22 -29.34 2.26
N LEU A 34 3.40 -29.31 2.89
CA LEU A 34 4.04 -28.08 3.35
C LEU A 34 4.35 -27.13 2.20
N GLY A 35 4.90 -27.65 1.10
CA GLY A 35 5.16 -26.86 -0.11
C GLY A 35 3.87 -26.27 -0.71
N ALA A 36 2.79 -27.05 -0.75
CA ALA A 36 1.48 -26.60 -1.19
C ALA A 36 0.89 -25.52 -0.27
N VAL A 37 1.01 -25.67 1.05
CA VAL A 37 0.57 -24.66 2.04
C VAL A 37 1.36 -23.36 1.88
N ILE A 38 2.68 -23.41 1.67
CA ILE A 38 3.52 -22.21 1.48
C ILE A 38 3.14 -21.46 0.20
N VAL A 39 2.86 -22.18 -0.89
CA VAL A 39 2.40 -21.58 -2.15
C VAL A 39 0.98 -21.01 -2.00
N TRP A 40 0.11 -21.66 -1.23
CA TRP A 40 -1.28 -21.26 -1.04
C TRP A 40 -1.42 -20.07 -0.08
N ARG A 41 -0.61 -20.00 0.98
CA ARG A 41 -0.69 -18.99 2.06
C ARG A 41 0.69 -18.41 2.39
N PRO A 42 1.27 -17.57 1.51
CA PRO A 42 2.66 -17.15 1.62
C PRO A 42 2.95 -16.30 2.86
N THR A 43 2.04 -15.43 3.30
CA THR A 43 2.28 -14.57 4.48
C THR A 43 2.11 -15.32 5.80
N THR A 44 1.06 -16.13 5.95
CA THR A 44 0.93 -17.03 7.10
C THR A 44 2.08 -18.03 7.17
N ALA A 45 2.58 -18.50 6.02
CA ALA A 45 3.76 -19.33 5.97
C ALA A 45 5.02 -18.62 6.47
N LEU A 46 5.17 -17.31 6.24
CA LEU A 46 6.28 -16.52 6.79
C LEU A 46 6.18 -16.39 8.32
N ASP A 47 4.96 -16.20 8.86
CA ASP A 47 4.74 -16.16 10.32
C ASP A 47 5.07 -17.51 10.97
N VAL A 48 4.57 -18.60 10.40
CA VAL A 48 4.87 -19.97 10.86
C VAL A 48 6.35 -20.30 10.72
N LEU A 49 6.99 -19.88 9.62
CA LEU A 49 8.41 -20.08 9.41
C LEU A 49 9.25 -19.35 10.46
N ALA A 50 8.91 -18.11 10.80
CA ALA A 50 9.59 -17.36 11.86
C ALA A 50 9.44 -18.07 13.22
N LEU A 51 8.24 -18.57 13.56
CA LEU A 51 8.01 -19.36 14.77
C LEU A 51 8.80 -20.67 14.80
N LEU A 52 8.83 -21.41 13.69
CA LEU A 52 9.55 -22.67 13.58
C LEU A 52 11.07 -22.48 13.64
N LEU A 53 11.59 -21.46 12.96
CA LEU A 53 13.01 -21.10 13.01
C LEU A 53 13.42 -20.66 14.42
N GLY A 54 12.67 -19.73 15.02
CA GLY A 54 12.92 -19.24 16.37
C GLY A 54 12.86 -20.36 17.41
N GLY A 55 11.80 -21.16 17.39
CA GLY A 55 11.64 -22.33 18.26
C GLY A 55 12.72 -23.39 18.04
N GLY A 56 13.10 -23.65 16.80
CA GLY A 56 14.20 -24.56 16.45
C GLY A 56 15.56 -24.09 16.95
N MET A 57 15.84 -22.78 16.86
CA MET A 57 17.08 -22.17 17.38
C MET A 57 17.14 -22.22 18.91
N VAL A 58 16.02 -21.91 19.59
CA VAL A 58 15.91 -22.05 21.06
C VAL A 58 16.14 -23.51 21.47
N LEU A 59 15.48 -24.46 20.80
CA LEU A 59 15.66 -25.89 21.07
C LEU A 59 17.11 -26.32 20.83
N THR A 60 17.75 -25.84 19.76
CA THR A 60 19.16 -26.12 19.46
C THR A 60 20.08 -25.57 20.56
N GLY A 61 19.85 -24.34 21.03
CA GLY A 61 20.59 -23.77 22.16
C GLY A 61 20.44 -24.57 23.45
N VAL A 62 19.22 -25.03 23.77
CA VAL A 62 18.95 -25.89 24.94
C VAL A 62 19.60 -27.26 24.79
N LEU A 63 19.56 -27.86 23.60
CA LEU A 63 20.18 -29.16 23.32
C LEU A 63 21.71 -29.07 23.35
N GLU A 64 22.31 -27.99 22.84
CA GLU A 64 23.76 -27.78 22.93
C GLU A 64 24.23 -27.59 24.39
N ALA A 65 23.42 -26.92 25.21
CA ALA A 65 23.65 -26.75 26.65
C ALA A 65 23.54 -28.08 27.42
N ASN A 66 22.65 -28.99 26.98
CA ASN A 66 22.35 -30.25 27.67
C ASN A 66 22.98 -31.51 27.04
N GLY A 67 23.64 -31.39 25.88
CA GLY A 67 24.18 -32.52 25.13
C GLY A 67 25.25 -33.30 25.91
N ARG A 68 25.01 -34.59 26.15
CA ARG A 68 25.94 -35.48 26.88
C ARG A 68 27.27 -35.59 26.14
N ALA A 69 28.35 -35.52 26.93
CA ALA A 69 29.73 -35.48 26.50
C ALA A 69 30.19 -36.82 25.88
N GLU A 70 30.24 -36.91 24.55
CA GLU A 70 30.93 -38.04 23.90
C GLU A 70 32.09 -37.66 22.97
N GLU A 71 32.34 -36.38 22.65
CA GLU A 71 33.50 -36.02 21.82
C GLU A 71 34.46 -35.03 22.49
N ARG A 72 35.72 -35.47 22.60
CA ARG A 72 36.86 -34.81 23.22
C ARG A 72 37.36 -33.66 22.34
N GLY A 73 37.02 -32.42 22.70
CA GLY A 73 37.71 -31.22 22.20
C GLY A 73 36.96 -29.89 22.42
N GLY A 74 37.54 -28.96 23.19
CA GLY A 74 37.15 -27.54 23.25
C GLY A 74 35.92 -27.16 24.08
N ARG A 75 36.05 -27.11 25.42
CA ARG A 75 34.94 -26.98 26.40
C ARG A 75 34.38 -25.57 26.63
N TRP A 76 35.11 -24.49 26.27
CA TRP A 76 34.71 -23.11 26.62
C TRP A 76 33.87 -22.40 25.54
N TRP A 77 34.00 -22.80 24.26
CA TRP A 77 33.26 -22.17 23.15
C TRP A 77 31.80 -22.62 23.05
N ARG A 78 31.43 -23.75 23.68
CA ARG A 78 30.06 -24.31 23.63
C ARG A 78 29.04 -23.45 24.36
N TRP A 79 29.39 -22.86 25.50
CA TRP A 79 28.49 -21.98 26.24
C TRP A 79 28.17 -20.68 25.49
N PRO A 80 29.16 -19.94 24.95
CA PRO A 80 28.90 -18.82 24.05
C PRO A 80 28.03 -19.19 22.84
N VAL A 81 28.25 -20.35 22.22
CA VAL A 81 27.47 -20.79 21.05
C VAL A 81 26.04 -21.18 21.44
N ALA A 82 25.85 -21.91 22.53
CA ALA A 82 24.52 -22.28 23.04
C ALA A 82 23.71 -21.06 23.50
N ILE A 83 24.36 -20.12 24.21
CA ILE A 83 23.77 -18.83 24.59
C ILE A 83 23.45 -18.01 23.33
N GLY A 84 24.34 -18.03 22.33
CA GLY A 84 24.12 -17.38 21.05
C GLY A 84 22.89 -17.91 20.32
N TRP A 85 22.72 -19.23 20.18
CA TRP A 85 21.55 -19.85 19.56
C TRP A 85 20.26 -19.60 20.34
N PHE A 86 20.33 -19.65 21.67
CA PHE A 86 19.18 -19.37 22.52
C PHE A 86 18.76 -17.90 22.42
N ALA A 87 19.70 -16.96 22.52
CA ALA A 87 19.43 -15.53 22.41
C ALA A 87 18.96 -15.14 21.00
N LEU A 88 19.56 -15.73 19.96
CA LEU A 88 19.12 -15.54 18.57
C LEU A 88 17.71 -16.09 18.35
N GLY A 89 17.42 -17.30 18.84
CA GLY A 89 16.09 -17.88 18.75
C GLY A 89 15.03 -17.07 19.50
N LEU A 90 15.36 -16.57 20.70
CA LEU A 90 14.48 -15.69 21.47
C LEU A 90 14.27 -14.36 20.75
N PHE A 91 15.33 -13.77 20.18
CA PHE A 91 15.23 -12.56 19.37
C PHE A 91 14.28 -12.75 18.18
N VAL A 92 14.40 -13.87 17.46
CA VAL A 92 13.50 -14.20 16.34
C VAL A 92 12.05 -14.31 16.78
N LEU A 93 11.78 -14.92 17.93
CA LEU A 93 10.42 -15.09 18.47
C LEU A 93 9.81 -13.79 18.99
N VAL A 94 10.62 -12.91 19.57
CA VAL A 94 10.14 -11.62 20.11
C VAL A 94 9.97 -10.58 18.98
N TRP A 95 10.79 -10.63 17.93
CA TRP A 95 10.78 -9.68 16.81
C TRP A 95 10.63 -10.40 15.45
N PRO A 96 9.51 -11.11 15.21
CA PRO A 96 9.33 -11.89 13.98
C PRO A 96 9.34 -11.01 12.72
N GLY A 97 8.74 -9.82 12.76
CA GLY A 97 8.69 -8.90 11.60
C GLY A 97 10.09 -8.42 11.17
N LEU A 98 10.95 -8.08 12.15
CA LEU A 98 12.33 -7.68 11.88
C LEU A 98 13.17 -8.86 11.37
N THR A 99 12.90 -10.07 11.87
CA THR A 99 13.57 -11.29 11.40
C THR A 99 13.23 -11.58 9.95
N VAL A 100 11.95 -11.53 9.57
CA VAL A 100 11.52 -11.78 8.19
C VAL A 100 12.19 -10.80 7.23
N ARG A 101 12.28 -9.51 7.60
CA ARG A 101 13.00 -8.51 6.80
C ARG A 101 14.51 -8.80 6.71
N ALA A 102 15.15 -9.08 7.84
CA ALA A 102 16.58 -9.41 7.87
C ALA A 102 16.91 -10.65 7.04
N VAL A 103 16.05 -11.68 7.06
CA VAL A 103 16.19 -12.89 6.23
C VAL A 103 16.11 -12.54 4.75
N ALA A 104 15.21 -11.66 4.33
CA ALA A 104 15.13 -11.20 2.94
C ALA A 104 16.42 -10.48 2.51
N ASP A 105 16.90 -9.54 3.32
CA ASP A 105 18.13 -8.77 3.04
C ASP A 105 19.36 -9.68 2.96
N ILE A 106 19.53 -10.57 3.94
CA ILE A 106 20.61 -11.55 3.97
C ILE A 106 20.55 -12.47 2.76
N THR A 107 19.35 -12.95 2.39
CA THR A 107 19.17 -13.80 1.21
C THR A 107 19.55 -13.05 -0.07
N GLY A 108 19.15 -11.79 -0.20
CA GLY A 108 19.55 -10.93 -1.32
C GLY A 108 21.06 -10.75 -1.44
N ILE A 109 21.74 -10.48 -0.32
CA ILE A 109 23.21 -10.38 -0.27
C ILE A 109 23.88 -11.70 -0.64
N LEU A 110 23.39 -12.83 -0.11
CA LEU A 110 23.93 -14.16 -0.44
C LEU A 110 23.76 -14.50 -1.91
N LEU A 111 22.64 -14.12 -2.53
CA LEU A 111 22.41 -14.29 -3.97
C LEU A 111 23.38 -13.45 -4.80
N LEU A 112 23.67 -12.20 -4.40
CA LEU A 112 24.68 -11.36 -5.05
C LEU A 112 26.08 -11.97 -4.95
N VAL A 113 26.49 -12.42 -3.77
CA VAL A 113 27.81 -13.02 -3.53
C VAL A 113 27.97 -14.32 -4.33
N ASN A 114 26.99 -15.22 -4.25
CA ASN A 114 27.01 -16.47 -5.02
C ASN A 114 26.93 -16.21 -6.53
N GLY A 115 26.15 -15.23 -6.95
CA GLY A 115 26.05 -14.79 -8.34
C GLY A 115 27.40 -14.33 -8.88
N GLY A 116 28.08 -13.45 -8.14
CA GLY A 116 29.42 -12.97 -8.47
C GLY A 116 30.45 -14.09 -8.53
N ILE A 117 30.45 -15.02 -7.56
CA ILE A 117 31.32 -16.21 -7.56
C ILE A 117 31.04 -17.10 -8.79
N GLY A 118 29.76 -17.28 -9.15
CA GLY A 118 29.34 -18.02 -10.35
C GLY A 118 29.94 -17.43 -11.63
N VAL A 119 29.78 -16.11 -11.82
CA VAL A 119 30.34 -15.37 -12.97
C VAL A 119 31.87 -15.47 -12.99
N LEU A 120 32.54 -15.25 -11.85
CA LEU A 120 34.00 -15.36 -11.73
C LEU A 120 34.50 -16.79 -12.02
N SER A 121 33.72 -17.80 -11.64
CA SER A 121 34.09 -19.20 -11.86
C SER A 121 34.02 -19.63 -13.33
N ALA A 122 33.24 -18.94 -14.16
CA ALA A 122 33.17 -19.16 -15.60
C ALA A 122 34.48 -18.81 -16.33
N PHE A 123 35.30 -17.92 -15.75
CA PHE A 123 36.60 -17.52 -16.30
C PHE A 123 37.77 -18.43 -15.88
N ARG A 124 37.55 -19.45 -15.04
CA ARG A 124 38.62 -20.38 -14.63
C ARG A 124 39.07 -21.28 -15.78
N ALA A 125 40.39 -21.44 -15.94
CA ALA A 125 41.00 -22.30 -16.94
C ALA A 125 40.75 -23.79 -16.65
N GLY A 126 40.57 -24.62 -17.70
CA GLY A 126 40.45 -26.09 -17.58
C GLY A 126 39.04 -26.68 -17.48
N ARG A 127 37.97 -25.92 -17.81
CA ARG A 127 36.58 -26.38 -17.80
C ARG A 127 35.95 -26.40 -19.19
N GLY A 128 34.98 -27.30 -19.41
CA GLY A 128 34.23 -27.41 -20.67
C GLY A 128 33.31 -26.22 -20.91
N TRP A 129 33.00 -25.92 -22.18
CA TRP A 129 32.13 -24.80 -22.58
C TRP A 129 30.73 -24.86 -21.94
N ASP A 130 30.15 -26.05 -21.82
CA ASP A 130 28.83 -26.26 -21.18
C ASP A 130 28.82 -25.83 -19.71
N GLU A 131 29.90 -26.12 -18.97
CA GLU A 131 30.03 -25.74 -17.56
C GLU A 131 30.21 -24.24 -17.40
N ARG A 132 31.01 -23.62 -18.28
CA ARG A 132 31.24 -22.16 -18.26
C ARG A 132 29.96 -21.38 -18.55
N ILE A 133 29.19 -21.80 -19.56
CA ILE A 133 27.93 -21.16 -19.93
C ILE A 133 26.90 -21.34 -18.81
N SER A 134 26.81 -22.53 -18.23
CA SER A 134 25.89 -22.79 -17.11
C SER A 134 26.26 -21.99 -15.85
N ASP A 135 27.53 -21.93 -15.47
CA ASP A 135 28.00 -21.20 -14.28
C ASP A 135 27.84 -19.68 -14.47
N ALA A 136 28.09 -19.15 -15.67
CA ALA A 136 27.85 -17.75 -16.01
C ALA A 136 26.35 -17.40 -16.00
N ALA A 137 25.50 -18.26 -16.57
CA ALA A 137 24.05 -18.07 -16.59
C ALA A 137 23.43 -18.11 -15.18
N PHE A 138 23.79 -19.09 -14.35
CA PHE A 138 23.36 -19.13 -12.95
C PHE A 138 23.95 -17.98 -12.12
N GLY A 139 25.19 -17.57 -12.42
CA GLY A 139 25.82 -16.41 -11.79
C GLY A 139 25.08 -15.10 -12.09
N ALA A 140 24.78 -14.84 -13.35
CA ALA A 140 24.01 -13.68 -13.79
C ALA A 140 22.58 -13.69 -13.22
N THR A 141 21.94 -14.86 -13.19
CA THR A 141 20.63 -15.04 -12.56
C THR A 141 20.68 -14.70 -11.07
N GLY A 142 21.69 -15.18 -10.33
CA GLY A 142 21.90 -14.86 -8.91
C GLY A 142 22.14 -13.37 -8.67
N LEU A 143 22.88 -12.69 -9.55
CA LEU A 143 23.07 -11.24 -9.46
C LEU A 143 21.76 -10.48 -9.68
N ILE A 144 20.99 -10.83 -10.72
CA ILE A 144 19.69 -10.20 -11.02
C ILE A 144 18.72 -10.40 -9.85
N PHE A 145 18.53 -11.64 -9.39
CA PHE A 145 17.65 -11.93 -8.26
C PHE A 145 18.16 -11.32 -6.95
N GLY A 146 19.47 -11.21 -6.75
CA GLY A 146 20.05 -10.54 -5.58
C GLY A 146 19.79 -9.02 -5.58
N VAL A 147 19.87 -8.35 -6.73
CA VAL A 147 19.50 -6.94 -6.85
C VAL A 147 17.99 -6.76 -6.68
N LEU A 148 17.18 -7.61 -7.31
CA LEU A 148 15.72 -7.60 -7.12
C LEU A 148 15.36 -7.82 -5.64
N ALA A 149 16.07 -8.72 -4.97
CA ALA A 149 15.91 -9.02 -3.54
C ALA A 149 16.03 -7.81 -2.64
N LEU A 150 17.06 -7.00 -2.88
CA LEU A 150 17.38 -5.85 -2.05
C LEU A 150 16.56 -4.62 -2.41
N VAL A 151 16.17 -4.45 -3.68
CA VAL A 151 15.41 -3.27 -4.08
C VAL A 151 13.90 -3.47 -3.92
N TRP A 152 13.42 -4.72 -3.91
CA TRP A 152 12.00 -5.06 -3.79
C TRP A 152 11.77 -6.12 -2.70
N PRO A 153 12.04 -5.79 -1.43
CA PRO A 153 11.99 -6.77 -0.34
C PRO A 153 10.59 -7.39 -0.15
N ASP A 154 9.51 -6.66 -0.41
CA ASP A 154 8.13 -7.16 -0.31
C ASP A 154 7.81 -8.21 -1.38
N ILE A 155 8.18 -7.97 -2.64
CA ILE A 155 8.02 -8.95 -3.73
C ILE A 155 8.96 -10.12 -3.54
N THR A 156 10.17 -9.86 -3.08
CA THR A 156 11.16 -10.91 -2.90
C THR A 156 10.72 -11.89 -1.85
N LEU A 157 10.13 -11.43 -0.76
CA LEU A 157 9.52 -12.31 0.24
C LEU A 157 8.44 -13.20 -0.38
N LEU A 158 7.55 -12.63 -1.19
CA LEU A 158 6.46 -13.38 -1.82
C LEU A 158 6.96 -14.35 -2.90
N VAL A 159 7.88 -13.91 -3.76
CA VAL A 159 8.51 -14.72 -4.81
C VAL A 159 9.35 -15.83 -4.18
N VAL A 160 10.16 -15.54 -3.16
CA VAL A 160 10.95 -16.53 -2.44
C VAL A 160 10.03 -17.55 -1.78
N ALA A 161 8.95 -17.12 -1.12
CA ALA A 161 7.98 -18.05 -0.53
C ALA A 161 7.37 -18.97 -1.60
N VAL A 162 6.87 -18.42 -2.71
CA VAL A 162 6.26 -19.21 -3.80
C VAL A 162 7.26 -20.14 -4.46
N VAL A 163 8.47 -19.66 -4.77
CA VAL A 163 9.53 -20.48 -5.40
C VAL A 163 10.01 -21.56 -4.43
N PHE A 164 10.18 -21.24 -3.15
CA PHE A 164 10.55 -22.21 -2.11
C PHE A 164 9.47 -23.27 -1.95
N GLY A 165 8.20 -22.88 -1.84
CA GLY A 165 7.06 -23.80 -1.77
C GLY A 165 6.96 -24.71 -3.01
N ALA A 166 7.10 -24.14 -4.21
CA ALA A 166 7.16 -24.92 -5.45
C ALA A 166 8.35 -25.90 -5.47
N SER A 167 9.51 -25.50 -4.95
CA SER A 167 10.68 -26.38 -4.85
C SER A 167 10.46 -27.56 -3.90
N LEU A 168 9.73 -27.33 -2.79
CA LEU A 168 9.34 -28.38 -1.84
C LEU A 168 8.35 -29.35 -2.46
N ILE A 169 7.36 -28.85 -3.23
CA ILE A 169 6.44 -29.70 -3.99
C ILE A 169 7.20 -30.59 -4.97
N ILE A 170 8.14 -30.02 -5.75
CA ILE A 170 8.93 -30.77 -6.73
C ILE A 170 9.78 -31.84 -6.04
N ARG A 171 10.54 -31.47 -4.99
CA ARG A 171 11.39 -32.41 -4.25
C ARG A 171 10.58 -33.50 -3.58
N GLY A 172 9.53 -33.14 -2.85
CA GLY A 172 8.63 -34.08 -2.20
C GLY A 172 7.95 -35.02 -3.19
N SER A 173 7.57 -34.54 -4.38
CA SER A 173 7.00 -35.37 -5.44
C SER A 173 8.00 -36.35 -6.03
N VAL A 174 9.26 -35.92 -6.23
CA VAL A 174 10.34 -36.80 -6.68
C VAL A 174 10.66 -37.88 -5.64
N ASP A 175 10.74 -37.51 -4.36
CA ASP A 175 11.00 -38.44 -3.27
C ASP A 175 9.84 -39.42 -3.06
N LEU A 176 8.61 -38.94 -3.15
CA LEU A 176 7.40 -39.77 -3.11
C LEU A 176 7.38 -40.77 -4.27
N TRP A 177 7.70 -40.30 -5.49
CA TRP A 177 7.76 -41.16 -6.66
C TRP A 177 8.90 -42.17 -6.59
N ALA A 178 10.06 -41.80 -6.05
CA ALA A 178 11.18 -42.71 -5.82
C ALA A 178 10.85 -43.76 -4.74
N ALA A 179 10.15 -43.38 -3.67
CA ALA A 179 9.68 -44.30 -2.64
C ALA A 179 8.62 -45.28 -3.18
N LEU A 180 7.67 -44.79 -3.99
CA LEU A 180 6.65 -45.62 -4.65
C LEU A 180 7.22 -46.53 -5.75
N ARG A 181 8.26 -46.10 -6.47
CA ARG A 181 8.93 -46.93 -7.48
C ARG A 181 9.81 -48.03 -6.89
N ARG A 182 10.38 -47.84 -5.69
CA ARG A 182 11.06 -48.94 -4.98
C ARG A 182 10.12 -50.12 -4.69
N ARG A 183 8.80 -49.90 -4.65
CA ARG A 183 7.80 -50.98 -4.59
C ARG A 183 7.57 -51.72 -5.92
N ARG A 184 8.04 -51.18 -7.05
CA ARG A 184 7.91 -51.78 -8.39
C ARG A 184 9.21 -52.35 -8.96
N ASP A 185 10.38 -51.86 -8.52
CA ASP A 185 11.69 -52.22 -9.09
C ASP A 185 12.57 -53.13 -8.21
N GLU A 186 11.99 -54.11 -7.52
CA GLU A 186 12.75 -55.30 -7.06
C GLU A 186 13.00 -56.34 -8.18
N ARG A 187 12.76 -55.99 -9.46
CA ARG A 187 13.00 -56.90 -10.60
C ARG A 187 13.69 -56.26 -11.81
N ARG A 188 14.76 -55.46 -11.63
CA ARG A 188 15.61 -55.11 -12.79
C ARG A 188 17.10 -54.96 -12.48
N ASP A 189 17.87 -55.70 -13.28
CA ASP A 189 19.33 -55.89 -13.30
C ASP A 189 20.12 -54.59 -13.63
N PRO A 190 21.22 -54.25 -12.94
CA PRO A 190 21.87 -52.95 -13.07
C PRO A 190 23.01 -52.97 -14.10
N ARG A 191 22.70 -52.94 -15.40
CA ARG A 191 23.71 -52.64 -16.44
C ARG A 191 23.13 -51.90 -17.65
N ARG A 192 23.18 -50.56 -17.61
CA ARG A 192 23.44 -49.67 -18.77
C ARG A 192 23.46 -48.19 -18.31
N PRO A 193 24.53 -47.42 -18.57
CA PRO A 193 24.48 -45.98 -18.39
C PRO A 193 23.64 -45.36 -19.51
N ALA A 194 22.54 -44.68 -19.18
CA ALA A 194 21.73 -43.96 -20.15
C ALA A 194 22.45 -42.65 -20.56
N PRO A 195 22.72 -42.40 -21.86
CA PRO A 195 23.34 -41.18 -22.33
C PRO A 195 22.24 -40.13 -22.61
N GLN A 196 21.63 -39.57 -21.57
CA GLN A 196 20.59 -38.56 -21.79
C GLN A 196 20.49 -37.60 -20.59
N ARG A 197 21.51 -36.76 -20.39
CA ARG A 197 21.44 -35.65 -19.41
C ARG A 197 22.38 -34.47 -19.64
N ARG A 198 23.08 -34.40 -20.78
CA ARG A 198 24.06 -33.32 -21.04
C ARG A 198 23.42 -31.95 -21.26
N TRP A 199 22.26 -31.89 -21.92
CA TRP A 199 21.62 -30.61 -22.27
C TRP A 199 20.58 -30.12 -21.24
N GLY A 200 20.23 -30.96 -20.25
CA GLY A 200 19.23 -30.59 -19.24
C GLY A 200 19.67 -29.43 -18.33
N ARG A 201 20.98 -29.34 -18.02
CA ARG A 201 21.51 -28.22 -17.23
C ARG A 201 21.52 -26.91 -18.03
N THR A 202 21.91 -26.97 -19.30
CA THR A 202 21.90 -25.81 -20.21
C THR A 202 20.49 -25.31 -20.48
N ALA A 203 19.52 -26.21 -20.68
CA ALA A 203 18.10 -25.83 -20.86
C ALA A 203 17.50 -25.18 -19.61
N MET A 204 17.80 -25.72 -18.40
CA MET A 204 17.39 -25.08 -17.15
C MET A 204 18.09 -23.73 -16.92
N ALA A 205 19.37 -23.61 -17.26
CA ALA A 205 20.12 -22.36 -17.15
C ALA A 205 19.55 -21.28 -18.08
N LEU A 206 19.29 -21.62 -19.36
CA LEU A 206 18.65 -20.72 -20.32
C LEU A 206 17.23 -20.34 -19.90
N GLY A 207 16.45 -21.29 -19.35
CA GLY A 207 15.13 -21.01 -18.79
C GLY A 207 15.17 -20.05 -17.60
N SER A 208 16.17 -20.20 -16.70
CA SER A 208 16.34 -19.31 -15.56
C SER A 208 16.78 -17.89 -15.95
N VAL A 209 17.63 -17.77 -16.97
CA VAL A 209 18.03 -16.47 -17.54
C VAL A 209 16.87 -15.80 -18.26
N ALA A 210 16.11 -16.56 -19.06
CA ALA A 210 14.91 -16.04 -19.72
C ALA A 210 13.89 -15.52 -18.70
N LEU A 211 13.62 -16.26 -17.62
CA LEU A 211 12.75 -15.82 -16.54
C LEU A 211 13.29 -14.56 -15.85
N ALA A 212 14.59 -14.51 -15.52
CA ALA A 212 15.21 -13.35 -14.88
C ALA A 212 15.17 -12.09 -15.77
N VAL A 213 15.40 -12.26 -17.07
CA VAL A 213 15.34 -11.17 -18.06
C VAL A 213 13.90 -10.72 -18.27
N THR A 214 12.93 -11.63 -18.35
CA THR A 214 11.50 -11.28 -18.42
C THR A 214 11.06 -10.52 -17.17
N VAL A 215 11.43 -10.99 -15.98
CA VAL A 215 11.13 -10.27 -14.72
C VAL A 215 11.78 -8.88 -14.75
N ALA A 216 13.06 -8.78 -15.12
CA ALA A 216 13.75 -7.49 -15.22
C ALA A 216 13.03 -6.52 -16.19
N ILE A 217 12.74 -6.97 -17.41
CA ILE A 217 12.05 -6.17 -18.45
C ILE A 217 10.65 -5.74 -17.99
N VAL A 218 9.89 -6.61 -17.33
CA VAL A 218 8.56 -6.26 -16.79
C VAL A 218 8.65 -5.30 -15.61
N THR A 219 9.72 -5.36 -14.80
CA THR A 219 9.91 -4.48 -13.64
C THR A 219 10.45 -3.08 -14.00
N THR A 220 11.14 -2.90 -15.12
CA THR A 220 11.71 -1.59 -15.51
C THR A 220 10.65 -0.51 -15.72
N PRO A 221 9.56 -0.73 -16.48
CA PRO A 221 8.49 0.27 -16.65
C PRO A 221 7.76 0.61 -15.34
N LEU A 222 7.78 -0.30 -14.35
CA LEU A 222 7.21 -0.06 -13.03
C LEU A 222 8.06 0.90 -12.19
N ARG A 223 9.31 1.19 -12.58
CA ARG A 223 10.17 2.20 -11.92
C ARG A 223 10.13 3.57 -12.59
N ASP A 224 9.85 3.64 -13.89
CA ASP A 224 9.84 4.91 -14.65
C ASP A 224 8.66 5.84 -14.29
N GLY A 225 7.95 5.55 -13.20
CA GLY A 225 6.81 6.33 -12.70
C GLY A 225 7.05 7.06 -11.37
N SER A 226 8.22 6.98 -10.72
CA SER A 226 8.40 7.65 -9.43
C SER A 226 8.39 9.17 -9.61
N THR A 227 7.25 9.79 -9.33
CA THR A 227 7.07 11.24 -9.35
C THR A 227 8.08 11.89 -8.40
N VAL A 228 8.96 12.74 -8.94
CA VAL A 228 9.97 13.45 -8.15
C VAL A 228 9.34 14.71 -7.57
N VAL A 229 9.46 14.88 -6.26
CA VAL A 229 9.06 16.11 -5.59
C VAL A 229 10.07 17.20 -5.94
N ASP A 230 9.62 18.21 -6.69
CA ASP A 230 10.48 19.31 -7.12
C ASP A 230 10.65 20.41 -6.04
N GLU A 231 11.50 21.40 -6.32
CA GLU A 231 11.85 22.49 -5.38
C GLU A 231 10.66 23.39 -4.99
N PHE A 232 9.57 23.40 -5.77
CA PHE A 232 8.37 24.15 -5.44
C PHE A 232 7.79 23.73 -4.09
N TYR A 233 7.81 22.43 -3.81
CA TYR A 233 7.19 21.84 -2.65
C TYR A 233 8.08 21.85 -1.40
N ALA A 234 9.34 22.26 -1.54
CA ALA A 234 10.24 22.46 -0.41
C ALA A 234 9.83 23.71 0.35
N ALA A 235 9.28 23.51 1.57
CA ALA A 235 8.93 24.61 2.45
C ALA A 235 10.17 25.44 2.81
N PRO A 236 10.12 26.78 2.71
CA PRO A 236 11.20 27.64 3.18
C PRO A 236 11.34 27.53 4.70
N ARG A 237 12.52 27.91 5.23
CA ARG A 237 12.76 27.89 6.69
C ARG A 237 11.83 28.83 7.44
N ASP A 238 11.57 29.99 6.85
CA ASP A 238 10.69 31.01 7.41
C ASP A 238 9.37 30.97 6.64
N VAL A 239 8.30 30.59 7.33
CA VAL A 239 6.91 30.59 6.83
C VAL A 239 6.06 31.49 7.71
N PRO A 240 4.96 32.07 7.19
CA PRO A 240 4.02 32.83 7.99
C PRO A 240 3.56 32.03 9.23
N SER A 241 3.42 32.68 10.38
CA SER A 241 3.06 31.99 11.64
C SER A 241 1.59 31.63 11.77
N GLU A 242 0.75 32.10 10.84
CA GLU A 242 -0.69 31.87 10.83
C GLU A 242 -1.07 30.83 9.77
N PRO A 243 -2.06 29.95 10.03
CA PRO A 243 -2.66 29.10 9.01
C PRO A 243 -3.40 29.90 7.93
N GLY A 244 -3.46 29.37 6.71
CA GLY A 244 -4.20 29.94 5.59
C GLY A 244 -3.47 31.08 4.88
N ARG A 245 -2.14 31.13 4.96
CA ARG A 245 -1.31 32.15 4.30
C ARG A 245 -0.62 31.58 3.08
N LEU A 246 -0.61 32.35 1.99
CA LEU A 246 0.10 32.00 0.77
C LEU A 246 1.60 32.16 0.96
N ILE A 247 2.37 31.11 0.64
CA ILE A 247 3.84 31.11 0.69
C ILE A 247 4.41 31.33 -0.71
N ARG A 248 3.87 30.59 -1.69
CA ARG A 248 4.34 30.60 -3.07
C ARG A 248 3.19 30.25 -4.01
N ALA A 249 3.20 30.85 -5.20
CA ALA A 249 2.32 30.47 -6.30
C ALA A 249 3.11 30.46 -7.61
N GLU A 250 2.90 29.44 -8.43
CA GLU A 250 3.49 29.33 -9.77
C GLU A 250 2.42 28.94 -10.77
N GLU A 251 2.49 29.48 -11.99
CA GLU A 251 1.56 29.10 -13.05
C GLU A 251 1.64 27.59 -13.32
N PHE A 252 0.48 26.96 -13.38
CA PHE A 252 0.33 25.54 -13.63
C PHE A 252 -0.34 25.34 -14.98
N THR A 253 0.28 24.55 -15.84
CA THR A 253 -0.17 24.35 -17.24
C THR A 253 -0.53 22.90 -17.54
N ASN A 254 -0.15 21.95 -16.68
CA ASN A 254 -0.37 20.54 -16.93
C ASN A 254 -1.87 20.19 -16.95
N GLU A 255 -2.36 19.70 -18.09
CA GLU A 255 -3.76 19.34 -18.37
C GLU A 255 -4.80 20.44 -18.06
N VAL A 256 -4.39 21.70 -17.97
CA VAL A 256 -5.32 22.81 -17.71
C VAL A 256 -6.20 23.07 -18.93
N PRO A 257 -7.52 23.20 -18.78
CA PRO A 257 -8.41 23.52 -19.91
C PRO A 257 -8.00 24.81 -20.63
N ALA A 258 -8.15 24.86 -21.96
CA ALA A 258 -7.75 26.04 -22.75
C ALA A 258 -8.39 27.36 -22.28
N LYS A 259 -9.65 27.31 -21.79
CA LYS A 259 -10.39 28.46 -21.25
C LYS A 259 -10.11 28.73 -19.76
N ALA A 260 -9.08 28.11 -19.19
CA ALA A 260 -8.71 28.26 -17.79
C ALA A 260 -7.25 28.70 -17.62
N ARG A 261 -6.97 29.36 -16.50
CA ARG A 261 -5.63 29.61 -15.96
C ARG A 261 -5.56 28.92 -14.60
N ALA A 262 -4.43 28.32 -14.29
CA ALA A 262 -4.24 27.67 -13.01
C ALA A 262 -2.88 28.01 -12.41
N TRP A 263 -2.78 27.78 -11.11
CA TRP A 263 -1.56 27.89 -10.33
C TRP A 263 -1.46 26.70 -9.40
N ARG A 264 -0.24 26.23 -9.17
CA ARG A 264 0.08 25.47 -7.97
C ARG A 264 0.43 26.44 -6.87
N ILE A 265 -0.01 26.17 -5.65
CA ILE A 265 0.20 27.01 -4.48
C ILE A 265 0.84 26.21 -3.36
N LEU A 266 1.65 26.89 -2.55
CA LEU A 266 2.18 26.42 -1.28
C LEU A 266 1.63 27.34 -0.20
N TYR A 267 1.05 26.79 0.86
CA TYR A 267 0.39 27.57 1.91
C TYR A 267 0.54 26.94 3.29
N THR A 268 0.36 27.75 4.32
CA THR A 268 0.39 27.30 5.72
C THR A 268 -0.96 26.72 6.13
N THR A 269 -0.95 25.71 6.99
CA THR A 269 -2.16 25.11 7.57
C THR A 269 -1.88 24.52 8.95
N THR A 270 -2.85 23.84 9.55
CA THR A 270 -2.78 23.24 10.88
C THR A 270 -2.69 21.71 10.76
N GLY A 271 -1.73 21.10 11.47
CA GLY A 271 -1.59 19.65 11.59
C GLY A 271 -2.46 19.06 12.69
N VAL A 272 -2.54 17.72 12.76
CA VAL A 272 -3.33 16.99 13.78
C VAL A 272 -2.93 17.34 15.21
N ASP A 273 -1.68 17.74 15.43
CA ASP A 273 -1.11 18.18 16.71
C ASP A 273 -1.38 19.67 17.04
N GLY A 274 -2.18 20.35 16.22
CA GLY A 274 -2.43 21.79 16.31
C GLY A 274 -1.25 22.66 15.90
N ARG A 275 -0.15 22.07 15.43
CA ARG A 275 1.05 22.81 15.02
C ARG A 275 0.94 23.23 13.56
N LEU A 276 1.60 24.33 13.23
CA LEU A 276 1.66 24.83 11.87
C LEU A 276 2.34 23.78 10.95
N ARG A 277 1.74 23.58 9.78
CA ARG A 277 2.25 22.75 8.69
C ARG A 277 2.24 23.55 7.39
N VAL A 278 2.94 23.03 6.39
CA VAL A 278 2.86 23.54 5.02
C VAL A 278 2.15 22.47 4.20
N ALA A 279 1.28 22.89 3.29
CA ALA A 279 0.62 22.04 2.33
C ALA A 279 0.68 22.68 0.94
N SER A 280 0.51 21.87 -0.09
CA SER A 280 0.35 22.32 -1.47
C SER A 280 -1.09 22.17 -1.94
N GLY A 281 -1.37 22.75 -3.10
CA GLY A 281 -2.63 22.59 -3.80
C GLY A 281 -2.61 23.34 -5.11
N MET A 282 -3.80 23.49 -5.71
CA MET A 282 -3.97 24.23 -6.96
C MET A 282 -5.19 25.14 -6.93
N VAL A 283 -5.07 26.24 -7.67
CA VAL A 283 -6.13 27.21 -7.92
C VAL A 283 -6.34 27.25 -9.42
N MET A 284 -7.59 27.13 -9.88
CA MET A 284 -7.95 27.23 -11.29
C MET A 284 -9.13 28.18 -11.45
N VAL A 285 -9.03 29.06 -12.44
CA VAL A 285 -10.07 30.05 -12.73
C VAL A 285 -10.35 30.12 -14.24
N PRO A 286 -11.55 30.53 -14.67
CA PRO A 286 -11.82 30.87 -16.05
C PRO A 286 -10.89 32.01 -16.53
N ARG A 287 -10.44 31.97 -17.79
CA ARG A 287 -9.57 33.01 -18.39
C ARG A 287 -10.32 34.31 -18.64
N ASP A 288 -11.54 34.20 -19.17
CA ASP A 288 -12.31 35.36 -19.61
C ASP A 288 -13.14 35.87 -18.44
N ARG A 289 -12.71 36.99 -17.84
CA ARG A 289 -13.38 37.65 -16.71
C ARG A 289 -13.86 39.04 -17.13
N ALA A 290 -15.15 39.33 -16.96
CA ALA A 290 -15.64 40.70 -17.05
C ALA A 290 -15.10 41.53 -15.88
N GLU A 291 -14.78 42.81 -16.13
CA GLU A 291 -14.24 43.70 -15.09
C GLU A 291 -15.14 43.73 -13.84
N GLY A 292 -14.54 43.76 -12.65
CA GLY A 292 -15.25 43.69 -11.38
C GLY A 292 -15.82 42.31 -10.97
N THR A 293 -15.90 41.34 -11.87
CA THR A 293 -16.45 39.99 -11.55
C THR A 293 -15.51 39.21 -10.64
N ARG A 294 -16.02 38.59 -9.59
CA ARG A 294 -15.26 37.64 -8.74
C ARG A 294 -15.83 36.25 -8.87
N TRP A 295 -14.97 35.25 -8.99
CA TRP A 295 -15.40 33.88 -9.21
C TRP A 295 -15.92 33.22 -7.93
N PRO A 296 -17.13 32.63 -7.91
CA PRO A 296 -17.54 31.72 -6.84
C PRO A 296 -16.60 30.51 -6.81
N VAL A 297 -16.33 30.00 -5.61
CA VAL A 297 -15.30 28.98 -5.39
C VAL A 297 -15.93 27.61 -5.16
N VAL A 298 -15.55 26.65 -5.98
CA VAL A 298 -15.66 25.22 -5.68
C VAL A 298 -14.39 24.81 -4.94
N GLN A 299 -14.52 24.58 -3.63
CA GLN A 299 -13.43 24.02 -2.82
C GLN A 299 -13.45 22.50 -2.99
N TRP A 300 -12.48 21.95 -3.70
CA TRP A 300 -12.43 20.52 -4.00
C TRP A 300 -11.54 19.74 -3.03
N ASN A 301 -12.14 18.73 -2.40
CA ASN A 301 -11.47 17.75 -1.57
C ASN A 301 -11.32 16.44 -2.35
N HIS A 302 -10.12 16.14 -2.83
CA HIS A 302 -9.91 14.95 -3.65
C HIS A 302 -10.06 13.66 -2.84
N GLY A 303 -10.49 12.59 -3.54
CA GLY A 303 -10.48 11.23 -3.01
C GLY A 303 -9.07 10.69 -2.84
N THR A 304 -8.93 9.45 -2.37
CA THR A 304 -7.60 8.88 -2.07
C THR A 304 -6.68 8.89 -3.29
N THR A 305 -5.46 9.41 -3.11
CA THR A 305 -4.37 9.31 -4.11
C THR A 305 -3.22 8.46 -3.60
N GLY A 306 -2.96 8.48 -2.29
CA GLY A 306 -1.94 7.68 -1.61
C GLY A 306 -1.59 8.29 -0.26
N PHE A 307 -0.50 7.83 0.35
CA PHE A 307 0.03 8.36 1.60
C PHE A 307 1.40 9.06 1.43
N ALA A 308 2.22 8.58 0.50
CA ALA A 308 3.55 9.14 0.28
C ALA A 308 3.50 10.55 -0.31
N GLN A 309 4.53 11.34 -0.02
CA GLN A 309 4.65 12.73 -0.45
C GLN A 309 4.44 12.92 -1.96
N HIS A 310 4.97 12.02 -2.80
CA HIS A 310 4.86 12.12 -4.24
C HIS A 310 3.43 11.88 -4.78
N CYS A 311 2.52 11.35 -3.95
CA CYS A 311 1.13 11.09 -4.32
C CYS A 311 0.22 12.33 -4.32
N ALA A 312 0.75 13.54 -4.09
CA ALA A 312 0.00 14.77 -4.28
C ALA A 312 -0.53 14.88 -5.71
N PRO A 313 -1.83 15.18 -5.89
CA PRO A 313 -2.38 15.39 -7.22
C PRO A 313 -1.60 16.35 -8.12
N THR A 314 -1.08 17.47 -7.60
CA THR A 314 -0.33 18.44 -8.41
C THR A 314 1.05 17.94 -8.88
N LEU A 315 1.54 16.82 -8.35
CA LEU A 315 2.76 16.14 -8.81
C LEU A 315 2.48 15.06 -9.86
N GLN A 316 1.22 14.65 -10.02
CA GLN A 316 0.86 13.56 -10.92
C GLN A 316 0.91 13.99 -12.39
N GLN A 317 1.23 13.05 -13.27
CA GLN A 317 1.23 13.30 -14.72
C GLN A 317 -0.16 13.75 -15.22
N ARG A 318 -1.22 13.22 -14.61
CA ARG A 318 -2.62 13.47 -14.94
C ARG A 318 -3.34 14.04 -13.70
N PRO A 319 -3.06 15.31 -13.31
CA PRO A 319 -3.47 15.87 -12.01
C PRO A 319 -4.99 15.88 -11.81
N PHE A 320 -5.77 16.09 -12.88
CA PHE A 320 -7.24 16.08 -12.82
C PHE A 320 -7.87 14.70 -12.98
N TRP A 321 -7.08 13.64 -13.12
CA TRP A 321 -7.57 12.27 -13.23
C TRP A 321 -7.38 11.45 -11.96
N VAL A 322 -6.68 12.02 -10.98
CA VAL A 322 -6.46 11.39 -9.68
C VAL A 322 -7.42 11.98 -8.64
N GLY A 323 -7.78 11.19 -7.64
CA GLY A 323 -8.66 11.65 -6.55
C GLY A 323 -10.02 12.19 -7.01
N ALA A 324 -10.55 11.64 -8.11
CA ALA A 324 -11.85 11.98 -8.71
C ALA A 324 -12.04 13.42 -9.22
N MET A 325 -10.97 14.15 -9.50
CA MET A 325 -11.00 15.56 -9.98
C MET A 325 -11.46 15.74 -11.44
N TYR A 326 -12.35 14.91 -11.96
CA TYR A 326 -12.66 14.82 -13.40
C TYR A 326 -13.42 16.00 -14.02
N TYR A 327 -13.77 17.03 -13.24
CA TYR A 327 -14.68 18.09 -13.67
C TYR A 327 -14.08 19.50 -13.92
N PRO A 328 -12.77 19.70 -14.20
CA PRO A 328 -12.22 21.05 -14.31
C PRO A 328 -12.87 21.84 -15.45
N ARG A 329 -13.17 21.17 -16.58
CA ARG A 329 -13.84 21.80 -17.73
C ARG A 329 -15.27 22.22 -17.41
N LYS A 330 -16.00 21.41 -16.63
CA LYS A 330 -17.40 21.70 -16.25
C LYS A 330 -17.45 22.86 -15.26
N VAL A 331 -16.58 22.86 -14.25
CA VAL A 331 -16.45 23.96 -13.27
C VAL A 331 -16.12 25.28 -13.97
N VAL A 332 -15.15 25.28 -14.89
CA VAL A 332 -14.79 26.48 -15.65
C VAL A 332 -15.92 26.94 -16.58
N ALA A 333 -16.66 26.01 -17.19
CA ALA A 333 -17.79 26.34 -18.07
C ALA A 333 -18.96 27.00 -17.32
N GLU A 334 -19.12 26.70 -16.03
CA GLU A 334 -20.11 27.34 -15.15
C GLU A 334 -19.65 28.73 -14.65
N GLY A 335 -18.44 29.16 -14.99
CA GLY A 335 -17.87 30.41 -14.48
C GLY A 335 -17.47 30.32 -13.01
N TRP A 336 -17.07 29.14 -12.54
CA TRP A 336 -16.61 28.93 -11.16
C TRP A 336 -15.10 28.74 -11.12
N ALA A 337 -14.49 29.14 -10.01
CA ALA A 337 -13.12 28.79 -9.68
C ALA A 337 -13.07 27.44 -8.97
N MET A 338 -11.98 26.69 -9.15
CA MET A 338 -11.67 25.50 -8.37
C MET A 338 -10.46 25.78 -7.49
N VAL A 339 -10.57 25.52 -6.19
CA VAL A 339 -9.42 25.47 -5.27
C VAL A 339 -9.35 24.06 -4.71
N ALA A 340 -8.30 23.32 -5.05
CA ALA A 340 -8.11 21.95 -4.62
C ALA A 340 -6.84 21.84 -3.77
N THR A 341 -6.98 21.37 -2.54
CA THR A 341 -5.86 21.08 -1.65
C THR A 341 -5.22 19.75 -2.04
N ASP A 342 -3.90 19.60 -1.93
CA ASP A 342 -3.27 18.26 -1.93
C ASP A 342 -3.36 17.61 -0.53
N TYR A 343 -3.77 18.35 0.50
CA TYR A 343 -3.58 18.07 1.94
C TYR A 343 -2.13 18.15 2.42
N SER A 344 -1.96 18.28 3.74
CA SER A 344 -0.64 18.21 4.38
C SER A 344 -0.02 16.83 4.19
N GLY A 345 1.31 16.79 4.06
CA GLY A 345 2.09 15.56 3.86
C GLY A 345 2.05 14.96 2.46
N LEU A 346 1.12 15.42 1.60
CA LEU A 346 1.17 15.21 0.16
C LEU A 346 1.83 16.45 -0.48
N GLY A 347 2.79 16.21 -1.37
CA GLY A 347 3.65 17.21 -1.97
C GLY A 347 4.72 17.74 -1.02
N THR A 348 4.35 17.94 0.25
CA THR A 348 5.14 18.60 1.30
C THR A 348 5.63 17.63 2.37
N THR A 349 6.63 18.04 3.16
CA THR A 349 7.22 17.18 4.20
C THR A 349 6.24 16.93 5.37
N GLY A 350 6.20 15.69 5.84
CA GLY A 350 5.40 15.25 6.99
C GLY A 350 4.46 14.11 6.61
N PRO A 351 3.82 13.47 7.60
CA PRO A 351 2.84 12.42 7.30
C PRO A 351 1.56 13.03 6.74
N HIS A 352 1.00 12.39 5.71
CA HIS A 352 -0.35 12.70 5.25
C HIS A 352 -1.36 12.16 6.27
N PRO A 353 -2.23 13.00 6.88
CA PRO A 353 -3.19 12.57 7.89
C PRO A 353 -4.42 11.92 7.21
N TYR A 354 -4.19 10.79 6.55
CA TYR A 354 -5.21 10.04 5.83
C TYR A 354 -6.35 9.60 6.76
N LEU A 355 -7.59 9.95 6.40
CA LEU A 355 -8.81 9.74 7.21
C LEU A 355 -8.80 10.44 8.59
N PHE A 356 -8.04 11.53 8.75
CA PHE A 356 -8.21 12.46 9.88
C PHE A 356 -9.05 13.66 9.43
N GLY A 357 -10.33 13.64 9.78
CA GLY A 357 -11.31 14.62 9.30
C GLY A 357 -10.93 16.08 9.54
N GLU A 358 -10.55 16.42 10.79
CA GLU A 358 -10.21 17.79 11.17
C GLU A 358 -8.98 18.33 10.41
N ALA A 359 -7.90 17.56 10.33
CA ALA A 359 -6.68 17.99 9.65
C ALA A 359 -6.87 18.13 8.13
N SER A 360 -7.63 17.23 7.51
CA SER A 360 -8.02 17.39 6.10
C SER A 360 -8.87 18.64 5.89
N ALA A 361 -9.79 18.93 6.81
CA ALA A 361 -10.63 20.12 6.75
C ALA A 361 -9.84 21.42 6.93
N TRP A 362 -8.90 21.51 7.89
CA TRP A 362 -8.04 22.67 8.07
C TRP A 362 -7.22 22.94 6.80
N ALA A 363 -6.56 21.92 6.23
CA ALA A 363 -5.81 22.06 4.99
C ALA A 363 -6.68 22.56 3.83
N SER A 364 -7.90 22.03 3.71
CA SER A 364 -8.81 22.40 2.64
C SER A 364 -9.36 23.83 2.78
N LEU A 365 -9.75 24.24 3.98
CA LEU A 365 -10.23 25.60 4.26
C LEU A 365 -9.09 26.63 4.11
N ASP A 366 -7.89 26.28 4.57
CA ASP A 366 -6.71 27.14 4.46
C ASP A 366 -6.22 27.30 3.03
N ALA A 367 -6.40 26.29 2.17
CA ALA A 367 -6.11 26.41 0.74
C ALA A 367 -6.93 27.55 0.09
N VAL A 368 -8.23 27.63 0.41
CA VAL A 368 -9.11 28.73 -0.07
C VAL A 368 -8.68 30.07 0.52
N ARG A 369 -8.29 30.08 1.81
CA ARG A 369 -7.81 31.30 2.47
C ARG A 369 -6.55 31.85 1.81
N ALA A 370 -5.58 30.99 1.55
CA ALA A 370 -4.35 31.35 0.85
C ALA A 370 -4.61 31.75 -0.59
N ALA A 371 -5.54 31.08 -1.28
CA ALA A 371 -5.92 31.42 -2.66
C ALA A 371 -6.52 32.83 -2.80
N TRP A 372 -7.05 33.42 -1.72
CA TRP A 372 -7.49 34.81 -1.73
C TRP A 372 -6.36 35.84 -1.79
N GLU A 373 -5.14 35.46 -1.40
CA GLU A 373 -3.94 36.30 -1.54
C GLU A 373 -3.36 36.26 -2.97
N LEU A 374 -3.86 35.35 -3.82
CA LEU A 374 -3.53 35.31 -5.24
C LEU A 374 -4.40 36.31 -6.01
N GLU A 375 -3.93 37.55 -6.14
CA GLU A 375 -4.69 38.67 -6.72
C GLU A 375 -5.25 38.37 -8.13
N ASP A 376 -4.43 37.73 -8.98
CA ASP A 376 -4.79 37.30 -10.33
C ASP A 376 -5.97 36.32 -10.40
N ALA A 377 -6.27 35.62 -9.30
CA ALA A 377 -7.36 34.63 -9.26
C ALA A 377 -8.74 35.28 -9.07
N HIS A 378 -8.82 36.52 -8.56
CA HIS A 378 -10.08 37.27 -8.37
C HIS A 378 -11.22 36.46 -7.74
N LEU A 379 -10.92 35.70 -6.69
CA LEU A 379 -11.91 34.84 -6.05
C LEU A 379 -12.91 35.65 -5.20
N SER A 380 -14.14 35.13 -5.11
CA SER A 380 -15.15 35.60 -4.16
C SER A 380 -15.06 34.85 -2.83
N ARG A 381 -15.89 35.25 -1.85
CA ARG A 381 -16.04 34.52 -0.57
C ARG A 381 -17.11 33.42 -0.62
N ASN A 382 -17.91 33.37 -1.69
CA ASN A 382 -18.96 32.36 -1.83
C ASN A 382 -18.32 31.03 -2.21
N THR A 383 -18.52 30.03 -1.36
CA THR A 383 -17.87 28.73 -1.52
C THR A 383 -18.89 27.60 -1.45
N VAL A 384 -18.80 26.66 -2.37
CA VAL A 384 -19.43 25.33 -2.23
C VAL A 384 -18.30 24.31 -2.11
N ILE A 385 -18.40 23.44 -1.12
CA ILE A 385 -17.36 22.45 -0.81
C ILE A 385 -17.74 21.15 -1.50
N TRP A 386 -16.88 20.64 -2.36
CA TRP A 386 -17.04 19.35 -3.03
C TRP A 386 -16.04 18.35 -2.44
N GLY A 387 -16.39 17.06 -2.47
CA GLY A 387 -15.41 16.01 -2.23
C GLY A 387 -15.93 14.61 -2.53
N HIS A 388 -15.00 13.68 -2.81
CA HIS A 388 -15.31 12.28 -3.10
C HIS A 388 -14.53 11.31 -2.19
N SER A 389 -15.13 10.19 -1.77
CA SER A 389 -14.46 9.16 -0.96
C SER A 389 -13.88 9.73 0.34
N GLN A 390 -12.58 9.56 0.62
CA GLN A 390 -11.86 10.29 1.68
C GLN A 390 -12.17 11.79 1.66
N GLY A 391 -12.10 12.41 0.48
CA GLY A 391 -12.38 13.82 0.28
C GLY A 391 -13.84 14.18 0.54
N GLY A 392 -14.77 13.25 0.36
CA GLY A 392 -16.16 13.43 0.76
C GLY A 392 -16.31 13.55 2.28
N GLY A 393 -15.57 12.72 3.03
CA GLY A 393 -15.45 12.87 4.49
C GLY A 393 -14.81 14.21 4.88
N ALA A 394 -13.73 14.59 4.21
CA ALA A 394 -13.07 15.88 4.41
C ALA A 394 -13.97 17.08 4.08
N ALA A 395 -14.85 16.97 3.08
CA ALA A 395 -15.82 17.99 2.71
C ALA A 395 -16.86 18.21 3.82
N LEU A 396 -17.36 17.12 4.42
CA LEU A 396 -18.29 17.18 5.56
C LEU A 396 -17.62 17.86 6.77
N TRP A 397 -16.40 17.44 7.12
CA TRP A 397 -15.61 18.08 8.19
C TRP A 397 -15.31 19.56 7.89
N SER A 398 -14.96 19.90 6.64
CA SER A 398 -14.72 21.28 6.22
C SER A 398 -15.96 22.14 6.41
N GLY A 399 -17.15 21.64 6.04
CA GLY A 399 -18.40 22.34 6.26
C GLY A 399 -18.70 22.58 7.74
N ALA A 400 -18.52 21.54 8.57
CA ALA A 400 -18.77 21.62 10.02
C ALA A 400 -17.83 22.61 10.72
N LEU A 401 -16.57 22.67 10.30
CA LEU A 401 -15.56 23.53 10.90
C LEU A 401 -15.52 24.95 10.33
N ALA A 402 -15.98 25.17 9.10
CA ALA A 402 -15.82 26.43 8.36
C ALA A 402 -16.21 27.66 9.18
N ARG A 403 -17.35 27.64 9.87
CA ARG A 403 -17.83 28.80 10.63
C ARG A 403 -16.92 29.17 11.81
N SER A 404 -16.34 28.17 12.48
CA SER A 404 -15.50 28.38 13.66
C SER A 404 -14.04 28.63 13.30
N TYR A 405 -13.52 27.94 12.28
CA TYR A 405 -12.12 27.97 11.88
C TYR A 405 -11.82 29.02 10.81
N ALA A 406 -12.73 29.21 9.85
CA ALA A 406 -12.53 30.08 8.69
C ALA A 406 -13.78 30.94 8.41
N PRO A 407 -14.22 31.82 9.34
CA PRO A 407 -15.48 32.54 9.26
C PRO A 407 -15.61 33.49 8.04
N GLY A 408 -14.49 33.83 7.40
CA GLY A 408 -14.49 34.60 6.16
C GLY A 408 -14.99 33.81 4.93
N LEU A 409 -15.06 32.48 5.00
CA LEU A 409 -15.60 31.63 3.93
C LEU A 409 -17.11 31.55 4.08
N TRP A 410 -17.84 32.01 3.06
CA TRP A 410 -19.29 31.90 3.04
C TRP A 410 -19.70 30.60 2.38
N VAL A 411 -19.69 29.52 3.17
CA VAL A 411 -20.06 28.18 2.71
C VAL A 411 -21.56 28.14 2.41
N ARG A 412 -21.90 28.07 1.12
CA ARG A 412 -23.27 27.99 0.60
C ARG A 412 -23.82 26.57 0.60
N GLY A 413 -22.96 25.57 0.61
CA GLY A 413 -23.33 24.16 0.68
C GLY A 413 -22.11 23.24 0.66
N VAL A 414 -22.34 21.98 1.01
CA VAL A 414 -21.37 20.89 0.97
C VAL A 414 -21.93 19.75 0.12
N ALA A 415 -21.22 19.36 -0.94
CA ALA A 415 -21.54 18.19 -1.74
C ALA A 415 -20.51 17.09 -1.49
N ALA A 416 -20.94 16.00 -0.88
CA ALA A 416 -20.13 14.86 -0.48
C ALA A 416 -20.53 13.62 -1.29
N LEU A 417 -19.61 13.08 -2.07
CA LEU A 417 -19.86 11.98 -3.00
C LEU A 417 -19.17 10.71 -2.50
N ALA A 418 -19.94 9.63 -2.31
CA ALA A 418 -19.52 8.42 -1.61
C ALA A 418 -18.59 8.70 -0.40
N PRO A 419 -18.99 9.57 0.54
CA PRO A 419 -18.07 10.06 1.55
C PRO A 419 -17.63 8.98 2.54
N ALA A 420 -16.35 8.98 2.92
CA ALA A 420 -15.83 8.17 4.02
C ALA A 420 -16.32 8.71 5.38
N VAL A 421 -17.58 8.42 5.71
CA VAL A 421 -18.27 8.93 6.91
C VAL A 421 -17.91 8.19 8.20
N ASP A 422 -17.42 6.96 8.09
CA ASP A 422 -17.11 6.10 9.22
C ASP A 422 -15.79 5.35 8.99
N PRO A 423 -14.64 6.00 9.28
CA PRO A 423 -13.32 5.39 9.14
C PRO A 423 -13.16 4.10 9.96
N LEU A 424 -13.79 4.01 11.14
CA LEU A 424 -13.75 2.82 11.97
C LEU A 424 -14.38 1.63 11.25
N ARG A 425 -15.59 1.80 10.72
CA ARG A 425 -16.29 0.75 9.97
C ARG A 425 -15.56 0.41 8.66
N LEU A 426 -15.00 1.41 7.98
CA LEU A 426 -14.20 1.18 6.77
C LEU A 426 -12.98 0.29 7.04
N VAL A 427 -12.24 0.55 8.13
CA VAL A 427 -11.08 -0.27 8.53
C VAL A 427 -11.51 -1.65 9.03
N ARG A 428 -12.61 -1.74 9.78
CA ARG A 428 -13.16 -3.03 10.25
C ARG A 428 -13.52 -3.96 9.10
N ASP A 429 -14.18 -3.42 8.08
CA ASP A 429 -14.76 -4.19 6.98
C ASP A 429 -13.76 -4.39 5.83
N VAL A 430 -12.49 -3.99 6.02
CA VAL A 430 -11.46 -3.94 4.96
C VAL A 430 -11.23 -5.29 4.27
N SER A 431 -11.39 -6.40 4.97
CA SER A 431 -11.20 -7.75 4.40
C SER A 431 -12.32 -8.14 3.43
N GLN A 432 -13.46 -7.43 3.48
CA GLN A 432 -14.62 -7.62 2.60
C GLN A 432 -14.62 -6.65 1.41
N VAL A 433 -13.83 -5.58 1.50
CA VAL A 433 -13.71 -4.56 0.45
C VAL A 433 -12.70 -5.01 -0.60
N ALA A 434 -13.10 -4.97 -1.88
CA ALA A 434 -12.19 -5.25 -2.99
C ALA A 434 -11.01 -4.24 -2.98
N GLY A 435 -9.78 -4.73 -2.84
CA GLY A 435 -8.61 -3.86 -2.70
C GLY A 435 -8.51 -3.14 -1.34
N GLY A 436 -9.33 -3.49 -0.35
CA GLY A 436 -9.39 -2.85 0.96
C GLY A 436 -8.03 -2.72 1.65
N THR A 437 -7.18 -3.75 1.54
CA THR A 437 -5.82 -3.76 2.10
C THR A 437 -4.96 -2.57 1.65
N ILE A 438 -5.19 -2.03 0.44
CA ILE A 438 -4.52 -0.82 -0.04
C ILE A 438 -4.93 0.38 0.81
N PHE A 439 -6.23 0.59 1.02
CA PHE A 439 -6.74 1.69 1.84
C PHE A 439 -6.34 1.55 3.31
N ALA A 440 -6.38 0.33 3.86
CA ALA A 440 -5.83 0.08 5.20
C ALA A 440 -4.33 0.40 5.25
N SER A 441 -3.54 0.08 4.22
CA SER A 441 -2.12 0.41 4.23
C SER A 441 -1.85 1.92 4.38
N TYR A 442 -2.66 2.77 3.73
CA TYR A 442 -2.57 4.23 3.89
C TYR A 442 -3.05 4.68 5.27
N ALA A 443 -4.17 4.12 5.76
CA ALA A 443 -4.66 4.43 7.11
C ALA A 443 -3.61 4.07 8.16
N PHE A 444 -3.10 2.84 8.17
CA PHE A 444 -2.09 2.42 9.14
C PHE A 444 -0.82 3.26 9.10
N ALA A 445 -0.32 3.58 7.90
CA ALA A 445 0.83 4.45 7.78
C ALA A 445 0.57 5.86 8.35
N ALA A 446 -0.62 6.41 8.13
CA ALA A 446 -1.00 7.70 8.70
C ALA A 446 -1.16 7.66 10.23
N TYR A 447 -1.94 6.70 10.74
CA TYR A 447 -2.19 6.59 12.18
C TYR A 447 -0.93 6.22 12.97
N GLU A 448 -0.04 5.36 12.45
CA GLU A 448 1.25 5.07 13.11
C GLU A 448 2.20 6.28 13.11
N ALA A 449 2.27 7.02 12.00
CA ALA A 449 3.14 8.20 11.92
C ALA A 449 2.68 9.37 12.79
N ILE A 450 1.40 9.41 13.16
CA ILE A 450 0.77 10.51 13.91
C ILE A 450 0.55 10.13 15.38
N ASP A 451 0.20 8.88 15.67
CA ASP A 451 -0.07 8.38 17.02
C ASP A 451 0.96 7.31 17.42
N PRO A 452 1.87 7.60 18.37
CA PRO A 452 2.91 6.67 18.78
C PRO A 452 2.37 5.41 19.48
N GLU A 453 1.12 5.40 19.93
CA GLU A 453 0.49 4.20 20.52
C GLU A 453 -0.03 3.22 19.45
N VAL A 454 -0.08 3.65 18.18
CA VAL A 454 -0.45 2.82 17.04
C VAL A 454 0.83 2.33 16.37
N THR A 455 1.11 1.03 16.47
CA THR A 455 2.31 0.44 15.88
C THR A 455 1.97 -0.73 14.95
N TYR A 456 2.79 -0.91 13.90
CA TYR A 456 2.66 -2.07 13.02
C TYR A 456 2.83 -3.39 13.77
N ASP A 457 3.72 -3.46 14.77
CA ASP A 457 3.98 -4.68 15.53
C ASP A 457 2.79 -5.14 16.38
N ARG A 458 1.93 -4.19 16.78
CA ARG A 458 0.71 -4.50 17.51
C ARG A 458 -0.43 -4.90 16.59
N TYR A 459 -0.69 -4.11 15.55
CA TYR A 459 -1.93 -4.25 14.78
C TYR A 459 -1.77 -5.02 13.48
N ILE A 460 -0.57 -5.16 12.90
CA ILE A 460 -0.36 -5.81 11.61
C ILE A 460 0.43 -7.09 11.79
N ARG A 461 -0.06 -8.19 11.21
CA ARG A 461 0.63 -9.49 11.28
C ARG A 461 2.06 -9.37 10.76
N PRO A 462 3.06 -9.98 11.41
CA PRO A 462 4.47 -9.84 11.05
C PRO A 462 4.76 -10.10 9.57
N GLY A 463 4.19 -11.17 8.99
CA GLY A 463 4.32 -11.55 7.58
C GLY A 463 3.68 -10.58 6.59
N ALA A 464 2.77 -9.71 7.03
CA ALA A 464 2.12 -8.69 6.21
C ALA A 464 2.81 -7.32 6.31
N GLN A 465 3.59 -7.04 7.36
CA GLN A 465 4.12 -5.70 7.63
C GLN A 465 4.95 -5.11 6.48
N THR A 466 5.86 -5.91 5.89
CA THR A 466 6.72 -5.44 4.79
C THR A 466 5.88 -5.06 3.57
N VAL A 467 4.88 -5.87 3.25
CA VAL A 467 3.97 -5.62 2.12
C VAL A 467 3.09 -4.41 2.39
N VAL A 468 2.48 -4.30 3.56
CA VAL A 468 1.61 -3.16 3.93
C VAL A 468 2.41 -1.85 3.95
N ARG A 469 3.63 -1.83 4.50
CA ARG A 469 4.49 -0.65 4.46
C ARG A 469 4.84 -0.26 3.02
N ALA A 470 5.24 -1.22 2.17
CA ALA A 470 5.54 -0.95 0.77
C ALA A 470 4.32 -0.46 -0.03
N MET A 471 3.13 -1.03 0.22
CA MET A 471 1.88 -0.61 -0.39
C MET A 471 1.54 0.85 -0.04
N SER A 472 1.77 1.26 1.22
CA SER A 472 1.51 2.65 1.65
C SER A 472 2.37 3.70 0.92
N GLN A 473 3.50 3.27 0.35
CA GLN A 473 4.43 4.15 -0.35
C GLN A 473 4.15 4.27 -1.85
N ARG A 474 3.09 3.65 -2.36
CA ARG A 474 2.69 3.71 -3.78
C ARG A 474 1.44 4.57 -3.94
N CYS A 475 1.27 5.21 -5.09
CA CYS A 475 0.08 6.00 -5.39
C CYS A 475 -0.95 5.18 -6.16
N LEU A 476 -2.25 5.39 -5.91
CA LEU A 476 -3.34 4.58 -6.49
C LEU A 476 -3.39 4.60 -8.02
N ASN A 477 -2.97 5.70 -8.63
CA ASN A 477 -3.07 5.91 -10.09
C ASN A 477 -1.73 5.72 -10.82
N GLU A 478 -0.68 5.29 -10.12
CA GLU A 478 0.60 4.98 -10.74
C GLU A 478 0.69 3.50 -11.17
N PRO A 479 1.47 3.15 -12.21
CA PRO A 479 1.67 1.77 -12.64
C PRO A 479 2.18 0.85 -11.53
N THR A 480 2.92 1.39 -10.55
CA THR A 480 3.40 0.69 -9.35
C THR A 480 2.26 0.09 -8.53
N MET A 481 1.03 0.62 -8.63
CA MET A 481 -0.14 0.07 -7.95
C MET A 481 -0.51 -1.33 -8.43
N ALA A 482 -0.16 -1.71 -9.66
CA ALA A 482 -0.33 -3.09 -10.13
C ALA A 482 0.37 -4.10 -9.21
N LEU A 483 1.47 -3.70 -8.56
CA LEU A 483 2.21 -4.52 -7.62
C LEU A 483 1.47 -4.70 -6.31
N SER A 484 0.87 -3.62 -5.80
CA SER A 484 -0.01 -3.70 -4.63
C SER A 484 -1.22 -4.56 -4.93
N VAL A 485 -1.81 -4.46 -6.12
CA VAL A 485 -2.91 -5.34 -6.55
C VAL A 485 -2.45 -6.79 -6.61
N LEU A 486 -1.30 -7.09 -7.20
CA LEU A 486 -0.72 -8.44 -7.20
C LEU A 486 -0.46 -8.96 -5.79
N ALA A 487 0.04 -8.11 -4.89
CA ALA A 487 0.24 -8.46 -3.49
C ALA A 487 -1.10 -8.74 -2.79
N VAL A 488 -2.14 -7.93 -3.04
CA VAL A 488 -3.51 -8.18 -2.54
C VAL A 488 -4.07 -9.49 -3.08
N VAL A 489 -3.85 -9.81 -4.36
CA VAL A 489 -4.22 -11.11 -4.94
C VAL A 489 -3.43 -12.25 -4.28
N GLY A 490 -2.13 -12.07 -4.02
CA GLY A 490 -1.33 -13.02 -3.25
C GLY A 490 -1.78 -13.17 -1.79
N LEU A 491 -2.39 -12.13 -1.22
CA LEU A 491 -3.02 -12.09 0.10
C LEU A 491 -4.48 -12.55 0.08
N SER A 492 -5.07 -12.86 -1.07
CA SER A 492 -6.53 -13.00 -1.23
C SER A 492 -7.17 -14.15 -0.44
N GLU A 493 -6.36 -15.10 0.03
CA GLU A 493 -6.76 -16.22 0.91
C GLU A 493 -6.46 -15.97 2.41
N ASP A 494 -5.74 -14.89 2.74
CA ASP A 494 -5.40 -14.40 4.10
C ASP A 494 -5.75 -12.90 4.22
N ARG A 495 -6.98 -12.52 3.81
CA ARG A 495 -7.45 -11.13 3.65
C ARG A 495 -7.37 -10.26 4.90
N ASP A 496 -7.36 -10.87 6.07
CA ASP A 496 -7.26 -10.16 7.33
C ASP A 496 -5.80 -9.84 7.64
N ILE A 497 -5.35 -8.62 7.37
CA ILE A 497 -3.97 -8.20 7.65
C ILE A 497 -3.70 -7.94 9.13
N PHE A 498 -4.73 -7.96 9.97
CA PHE A 498 -4.64 -7.55 11.37
C PHE A 498 -4.17 -8.67 12.29
N ALA A 499 -3.32 -8.31 13.25
CA ALA A 499 -2.94 -9.18 14.36
C ALA A 499 -3.89 -9.01 15.55
N ASP A 500 -4.33 -7.77 15.80
CA ASP A 500 -5.27 -7.37 16.84
C ASP A 500 -6.51 -6.70 16.20
N ASP A 501 -7.65 -6.70 16.89
CA ASP A 501 -8.88 -6.03 16.41
C ASP A 501 -8.64 -4.51 16.22
N PRO A 502 -8.71 -3.99 14.98
CA PRO A 502 -8.40 -2.60 14.66
C PRO A 502 -9.47 -1.62 15.18
N THR A 503 -10.60 -2.11 15.66
CA THR A 503 -11.70 -1.28 16.19
C THR A 503 -11.54 -0.95 17.68
N THR A 504 -10.57 -1.56 18.33
CA THR A 504 -10.26 -1.40 19.75
C THR A 504 -8.97 -0.64 19.98
N GLY A 505 -8.67 -0.33 21.24
CA GLY A 505 -7.43 0.35 21.63
C GLY A 505 -7.26 1.75 21.04
N PRO A 506 -6.00 2.26 21.02
CA PRO A 506 -5.66 3.57 20.46
C PRO A 506 -6.12 3.76 19.01
N LEU A 507 -5.92 2.77 18.14
CA LEU A 507 -6.32 2.89 16.72
C LEU A 507 -7.83 3.08 16.59
N GLY A 508 -8.62 2.21 17.23
CA GLY A 508 -10.07 2.31 17.20
C GLY A 508 -10.58 3.62 17.79
N ALA A 509 -9.92 4.14 18.84
CA ALA A 509 -10.27 5.43 19.42
C ALA A 509 -10.04 6.59 18.44
N ARG A 510 -8.91 6.59 17.73
CA ARG A 510 -8.60 7.61 16.73
C ARG A 510 -9.51 7.53 15.50
N LEU A 511 -9.79 6.33 15.00
CA LEU A 511 -10.74 6.14 13.90
C LEU A 511 -12.15 6.66 14.24
N ARG A 512 -12.60 6.45 15.49
CA ARG A 512 -13.88 7.00 15.99
C ARG A 512 -13.88 8.52 16.10
N GLN A 513 -12.77 9.14 16.47
CA GLN A 513 -12.67 10.61 16.50
C GLN A 513 -12.82 11.22 15.11
N SER A 514 -12.45 10.48 14.06
CA SER A 514 -12.54 10.92 12.66
C SER A 514 -13.90 10.66 11.99
N THR A 515 -14.88 10.07 12.68
CA THR A 515 -16.24 9.88 12.15
C THR A 515 -16.86 11.23 11.76
N ALA A 516 -17.54 11.28 10.60
CA ALA A 516 -18.12 12.53 10.10
C ALA A 516 -19.12 13.16 11.10
N PRO A 517 -19.11 14.50 11.27
CA PRO A 517 -20.04 15.17 12.18
C PRO A 517 -21.49 15.00 11.71
N ALA A 518 -22.42 14.88 12.66
CA ALA A 518 -23.86 14.79 12.33
C ALA A 518 -24.45 16.16 11.95
N LEU A 519 -23.92 17.26 12.49
CA LEU A 519 -24.35 18.62 12.18
C LEU A 519 -23.24 19.37 11.46
N ILE A 520 -23.48 19.70 10.19
CA ILE A 520 -22.54 20.40 9.32
C ILE A 520 -22.84 21.90 9.30
N GLY A 521 -24.11 22.29 9.33
CA GLY A 521 -24.59 23.66 9.32
C GLY A 521 -25.11 24.11 7.95
N PRO A 522 -24.25 24.28 6.92
CA PRO A 522 -24.68 24.52 5.55
C PRO A 522 -25.51 23.34 4.99
N PRO A 523 -26.35 23.57 3.96
CA PRO A 523 -27.01 22.49 3.22
C PRO A 523 -26.03 21.43 2.71
N VAL A 524 -26.40 20.15 2.84
CA VAL A 524 -25.57 19.02 2.40
C VAL A 524 -26.24 18.30 1.23
N PHE A 525 -25.47 18.00 0.20
CA PHE A 525 -25.79 17.03 -0.84
C PHE A 525 -24.94 15.79 -0.60
N VAL A 526 -25.58 14.61 -0.56
CA VAL A 526 -24.88 13.33 -0.51
C VAL A 526 -25.22 12.55 -1.76
N GLY A 527 -24.23 12.20 -2.56
CA GLY A 527 -24.40 11.30 -3.70
C GLY A 527 -23.75 9.95 -3.43
N GLN A 528 -24.48 8.84 -3.53
CA GLN A 528 -23.97 7.50 -3.25
C GLN A 528 -24.31 6.51 -4.38
N GLY A 529 -23.34 5.73 -4.83
CA GLY A 529 -23.59 4.61 -5.73
C GLY A 529 -24.18 3.43 -4.95
N ARG A 530 -25.26 2.82 -5.45
CA ARG A 530 -25.90 1.67 -4.77
C ARG A 530 -25.18 0.34 -4.98
N ALA A 531 -24.29 0.29 -5.98
CA ALA A 531 -23.39 -0.84 -6.17
C ALA A 531 -22.04 -0.65 -5.47
N ASP A 532 -21.80 0.47 -4.77
CA ASP A 532 -20.50 0.80 -4.18
C ASP A 532 -19.94 -0.31 -3.27
N THR A 533 -18.83 -0.88 -3.73
CA THR A 533 -18.09 -1.96 -3.07
C THR A 533 -16.99 -1.49 -2.10
N ILE A 534 -16.72 -0.18 -2.03
CA ILE A 534 -15.67 0.42 -1.19
C ILE A 534 -16.27 1.07 0.04
N ILE A 535 -17.27 1.94 -0.16
CA ILE A 535 -17.98 2.63 0.91
C ILE A 535 -19.34 1.97 1.06
N SER A 536 -19.54 1.32 2.20
CA SER A 536 -20.76 0.57 2.48
C SER A 536 -21.99 1.49 2.39
N VAL A 537 -22.93 1.14 1.49
CA VAL A 537 -24.22 1.82 1.36
C VAL A 537 -24.96 1.87 2.70
N GLY A 538 -24.94 0.77 3.46
CA GLY A 538 -25.55 0.75 4.79
C GLY A 538 -24.88 1.70 5.79
N ALA A 539 -23.55 1.80 5.77
CA ALA A 539 -22.84 2.79 6.60
C ALA A 539 -23.20 4.23 6.21
N GLN A 540 -23.38 4.46 4.91
CA GLN A 540 -23.79 5.76 4.39
C GLN A 540 -25.23 6.11 4.80
N ASP A 541 -26.17 5.17 4.66
CA ASP A 541 -27.56 5.31 5.08
C ASP A 541 -27.65 5.62 6.59
N ASP A 542 -26.89 4.88 7.42
CA ASP A 542 -26.80 5.12 8.87
C ASP A 542 -26.27 6.53 9.19
N ALA A 543 -25.28 7.01 8.43
CA ALA A 543 -24.71 8.34 8.63
C ALA A 543 -25.66 9.46 8.23
N VAL A 544 -26.37 9.31 7.11
CA VAL A 544 -27.39 10.27 6.68
C VAL A 544 -28.54 10.31 7.69
N ALA A 545 -29.01 9.16 8.18
CA ALA A 545 -30.02 9.11 9.22
C ALA A 545 -29.60 9.90 10.48
N ARG A 546 -28.36 9.71 10.96
CA ARG A 546 -27.82 10.51 12.09
C ARG A 546 -27.78 12.01 11.80
N MET A 547 -27.45 12.41 10.58
CA MET A 547 -27.48 13.83 10.20
C MET A 547 -28.92 14.38 10.26
N CYS A 548 -29.88 13.62 9.73
CA CYS A 548 -31.29 13.99 9.75
C CYS A 548 -31.85 14.10 11.17
N ASP A 549 -31.52 13.16 12.05
CA ASP A 549 -31.90 13.18 13.46
C ASP A 549 -31.27 14.38 14.21
N ALA A 550 -30.09 14.83 13.78
CA ALA A 550 -29.44 16.03 14.30
C ALA A 550 -30.00 17.35 13.72
N GLY A 551 -31.00 17.29 12.84
CA GLY A 551 -31.63 18.46 12.22
C GLY A 551 -30.84 19.06 11.05
N GLN A 552 -29.88 18.33 10.48
CA GLN A 552 -29.14 18.75 9.30
C GLN A 552 -30.06 18.72 8.05
N ARG A 553 -29.92 19.70 7.16
CA ARG A 553 -30.56 19.66 5.83
C ARG A 553 -29.73 18.84 4.87
N VAL A 554 -30.29 17.73 4.37
CA VAL A 554 -29.59 16.79 3.49
C VAL A 554 -30.44 16.48 2.25
N ASP A 555 -29.89 16.68 1.06
CA ASP A 555 -30.36 16.09 -0.19
C ASP A 555 -29.54 14.83 -0.45
N TYR A 556 -30.08 13.67 -0.08
CA TYR A 556 -29.43 12.38 -0.28
C TYR A 556 -29.93 11.73 -1.57
N ARG A 557 -29.01 11.45 -2.50
CA ARG A 557 -29.30 10.80 -3.77
C ARG A 557 -28.50 9.52 -3.91
N ARG A 558 -29.21 8.43 -4.23
CA ARG A 558 -28.64 7.11 -4.42
C ARG A 558 -28.81 6.70 -5.87
N TYR A 559 -27.72 6.28 -6.50
CA TYR A 559 -27.64 6.00 -7.93
C TYR A 559 -27.54 4.49 -8.18
N ASP A 560 -28.56 3.91 -8.81
CA ASP A 560 -28.66 2.47 -9.10
C ASP A 560 -27.64 2.02 -10.14
N GLY A 561 -26.94 0.92 -9.86
CA GLY A 561 -25.98 0.31 -10.78
C GLY A 561 -24.62 1.03 -10.89
N TYR A 562 -24.39 2.10 -10.13
CA TYR A 562 -23.10 2.81 -10.12
C TYR A 562 -22.23 2.35 -8.94
N GLU A 563 -20.98 2.00 -9.25
CA GLU A 563 -19.91 1.69 -8.30
C GLU A 563 -19.22 2.97 -7.76
N HIS A 564 -18.33 2.77 -6.77
CA HIS A 564 -17.64 3.82 -6.02
C HIS A 564 -17.05 4.97 -6.86
N ALA A 565 -16.31 4.63 -7.93
CA ALA A 565 -15.69 5.61 -8.81
C ALA A 565 -16.60 6.02 -9.98
N GLN A 566 -17.55 5.18 -10.35
CA GLN A 566 -18.42 5.39 -11.51
C GLN A 566 -19.39 6.56 -11.31
N ILE A 567 -19.79 6.84 -10.06
CA ILE A 567 -20.59 8.04 -9.75
C ILE A 567 -19.85 9.35 -10.10
N MET A 568 -18.54 9.30 -10.28
CA MET A 568 -17.71 10.45 -10.65
C MET A 568 -17.47 10.55 -12.16
N GLU A 569 -17.89 9.58 -12.95
CA GLU A 569 -17.68 9.60 -14.39
C GLU A 569 -18.54 10.67 -15.05
N GLY A 570 -18.00 11.30 -16.10
CA GLY A 570 -18.62 12.48 -16.69
C GLY A 570 -20.01 12.26 -17.31
N TYR A 571 -20.40 11.01 -17.54
CA TYR A 571 -21.71 10.60 -18.05
C TYR A 571 -22.68 10.14 -16.94
N ALA A 572 -22.21 9.98 -15.70
CA ALA A 572 -23.07 9.59 -14.59
C ALA A 572 -24.10 10.70 -14.28
N PRO A 573 -25.37 10.35 -13.98
CA PRO A 573 -26.41 11.30 -13.58
C PRO A 573 -25.98 12.21 -12.43
N THR A 574 -25.18 11.66 -11.49
CA THR A 574 -24.58 12.38 -10.37
C THR A 574 -23.85 13.65 -10.80
N THR A 575 -23.22 13.67 -11.97
CA THR A 575 -22.51 14.87 -12.43
C THR A 575 -23.47 16.01 -12.75
N ALA A 576 -24.59 15.72 -13.42
CA ALA A 576 -25.59 16.73 -13.75
C ALA A 576 -26.26 17.26 -12.47
N ASP A 577 -26.60 16.36 -11.56
CA ASP A 577 -27.17 16.68 -10.25
C ASP A 577 -26.25 17.56 -9.42
N LEU A 578 -24.96 17.21 -9.33
CA LEU A 578 -23.95 17.95 -8.58
C LEU A 578 -23.82 19.40 -9.09
N LEU A 579 -23.78 19.58 -10.40
CA LEU A 579 -23.68 20.90 -11.03
C LEU A 579 -24.95 21.71 -10.80
N ALA A 580 -26.13 21.13 -11.02
CA ALA A 580 -27.40 21.80 -10.81
C ALA A 580 -27.58 22.21 -9.33
N TRP A 581 -27.29 21.30 -8.40
CA TRP A 581 -27.37 21.57 -6.97
C TRP A 581 -26.40 22.69 -6.55
N THR A 582 -25.19 22.68 -7.08
CA THR A 582 -24.16 23.70 -6.78
C THR A 582 -24.53 25.07 -7.32
N ARG A 583 -25.08 25.13 -8.55
CA ARG A 583 -25.62 26.35 -9.13
C ARG A 583 -26.69 26.97 -8.23
N ALA A 584 -27.67 26.16 -7.80
CA ALA A 584 -28.73 26.61 -6.89
C ALA A 584 -28.17 27.17 -5.55
N ARG A 585 -27.04 26.65 -5.06
CA ARG A 585 -26.36 27.19 -3.87
C ARG A 585 -25.69 28.54 -4.12
N PHE A 586 -25.05 28.73 -5.27
CA PHE A 586 -24.47 30.03 -5.62
C PHE A 586 -25.53 31.08 -5.93
N GLU A 587 -26.64 30.69 -6.54
CA GLU A 587 -27.81 31.54 -6.83
C GLU A 587 -28.68 31.80 -5.59
N SER A 588 -28.31 31.22 -4.43
CA SER A 588 -29.01 31.38 -3.15
C SER A 588 -30.47 30.94 -3.19
N GLU A 589 -30.77 29.91 -3.97
CA GLU A 589 -32.09 29.30 -4.00
C GLU A 589 -32.44 28.66 -2.64
N PRO A 590 -33.72 28.69 -2.23
CA PRO A 590 -34.18 28.05 -1.01
C PRO A 590 -33.83 26.56 -0.95
N VAL A 591 -33.43 26.10 0.23
CA VAL A 591 -33.24 24.67 0.51
C VAL A 591 -34.42 24.18 1.34
N PRO A 592 -35.09 23.09 0.93
CA PRO A 592 -36.14 22.47 1.74
C PRO A 592 -35.62 22.16 3.15
N ASP A 593 -36.50 22.31 4.13
CA ASP A 593 -36.19 21.91 5.49
C ASP A 593 -36.17 20.38 5.61
N GLY A 594 -35.34 19.88 6.54
CA GLY A 594 -35.17 18.46 6.79
C GLY A 594 -34.36 17.74 5.72
N CYS A 595 -34.60 16.44 5.61
CA CYS A 595 -33.88 15.55 4.70
C CYS A 595 -34.78 15.03 3.60
N THR A 596 -34.22 14.93 2.39
CA THR A 596 -34.82 14.22 1.26
C THR A 596 -33.94 13.05 0.87
N THR A 597 -34.54 11.93 0.49
CA THR A 597 -33.84 10.78 -0.08
C THR A 597 -34.46 10.43 -1.42
N ASN A 598 -33.66 10.43 -2.47
CA ASN A 598 -34.07 10.13 -3.83
C ASN A 598 -33.27 8.92 -4.36
N ASP A 599 -33.97 7.95 -4.93
CA ASP A 599 -33.39 6.81 -5.63
C ASP A 599 -33.54 7.04 -7.13
N GLY A 600 -32.44 6.92 -7.89
CA GLY A 600 -32.42 7.20 -9.32
C GLY A 600 -31.42 6.38 -10.11
#